data_AF-A0A921LSV7-F1
#
_entry.id   AF-A0A921LSV7-F1
#
_cell.length_a   1.000
_cell.length_b   1.000
_cell.length_c   1.000
_cell.angle_alpha   90.00
_cell.angle_beta   90.00
_cell.angle_gamma   90.00
#
_symmetry.space_group_name_H-M   'P 1'
#
loop_
_entity.id
_entity.type
_entity.pdbx_description
1 polymer ?
#
loop_
_entity_poly.entity_id
_entity_poly.type
_entity_poly.pdbx_seq_one_letter_code
_entity_poly.pdbx_strand_id
1 'polypeptide(L)'
;MDGHEHTPAITSNDVEFPAPGTAPSRPGMLRTETATADEAPFAPEGTAGAPRFATVAGVFDASSPHPMVSSTRKHVYRGILTRPDGVHLQAVAVLFQPGDVSFYAAEVASLARNRLLCVGPEVHDLVATVEVAGRTVPCILEEDAGVNLEQAIFSGAPLSDARGATAAPLSPVGSPERAAENAKILYDILDQVERLHAHGLYHRDVRAANICVRRFGPAPADIHASLIDHELVTDYAGSDIPASAERYSRTLFQDIPRAIEPGARPCRPTSLMRDLGYLAALRFELEHGRGVEEASAAELTFGRRPFFQYTEAGAPVIRRLDRAEDLDPLARSLGLTPLDADHFFDARLVGYALERVAPGGFIDARGRAILARDVSFLDEAPIDAIARDATYQAWLEECRRAGRTPEYASFDEQPETLKASNVDQVRDIPAKVHALGYRIVRADDPAAVAHIRAFSPEEIESLAFLEHRRWCAERLRNGWVAGSPRDDERRIHPDLVPYDLLSEQSREYDRVAARTVLAILEHAGFAVVR
;
A
#
# COMPACT_ATOMS: atom_id res chain seq x y z
N MET A 1 -57.08 -19.84 16.06
CA MET A 1 -57.07 -18.70 15.10
C MET A 1 -55.74 -18.04 15.35
N ASP A 2 -54.77 -18.62 14.66
CA ASP A 2 -53.36 -18.74 15.02
C ASP A 2 -52.50 -18.08 13.95
N GLY A 3 -51.24 -17.81 14.31
CA GLY A 3 -50.14 -17.80 13.33
C GLY A 3 -49.43 -16.47 13.12
N HIS A 4 -48.61 -16.05 14.10
CA HIS A 4 -47.37 -15.33 13.83
C HIS A 4 -46.22 -16.36 13.87
N GLU A 5 -45.47 -16.52 12.76
CA GLU A 5 -44.20 -17.26 12.64
C GLU A 5 -43.26 -16.40 11.75
N HIS A 6 -42.19 -15.80 12.30
CA HIS A 6 -40.78 -16.26 12.43
C HIS A 6 -39.97 -16.31 11.09
N THR A 7 -39.09 -15.34 10.76
CA THR A 7 -37.60 -15.14 11.02
C THR A 7 -36.64 -16.07 10.22
N PRO A 8 -35.32 -15.77 9.97
CA PRO A 8 -34.41 -14.93 10.78
C PRO A 8 -33.31 -14.07 10.09
N ALA A 9 -32.83 -13.08 10.86
CA ALA A 9 -31.50 -12.49 10.79
C ALA A 9 -30.47 -13.43 11.46
N ILE A 10 -29.28 -13.54 10.88
CA ILE A 10 -28.20 -14.37 11.42
C ILE A 10 -27.33 -13.49 12.34
N THR A 11 -27.61 -13.55 13.63
CA THR A 11 -26.69 -13.16 14.71
C THR A 11 -26.12 -14.43 15.32
N SER A 12 -24.82 -14.66 15.16
CA SER A 12 -24.11 -15.71 15.89
C SER A 12 -23.73 -15.16 17.26
N ASN A 13 -24.38 -15.65 18.31
CA ASN A 13 -23.73 -16.28 19.46
C ASN A 13 -24.79 -16.70 20.48
N ASP A 14 -24.67 -17.93 20.97
CA ASP A 14 -24.82 -18.25 22.39
C ASP A 14 -24.25 -19.65 22.66
N VAL A 15 -23.08 -19.69 23.32
CA VAL A 15 -22.61 -20.83 24.11
C VAL A 15 -22.57 -20.32 25.55
N GLU A 16 -23.43 -20.86 26.41
CA GLU A 16 -23.44 -20.55 27.84
C GLU A 16 -22.14 -21.02 28.52
N PHE A 17 -21.53 -20.15 29.34
CA PHE A 17 -20.46 -20.48 30.29
C PHE A 17 -20.85 -20.01 31.71
N PRO A 18 -20.34 -20.67 32.78
CA PRO A 18 -20.78 -20.47 34.16
C PRO A 18 -20.24 -19.19 34.83
N ALA A 19 -20.86 -18.84 35.96
CA ALA A 19 -20.74 -17.62 36.79
C ALA A 19 -19.30 -17.12 37.13
N PRO A 20 -19.12 -15.83 37.51
CA PRO A 20 -17.84 -15.14 37.45
C PRO A 20 -16.95 -15.47 38.66
N GLY A 21 -15.75 -15.99 38.38
CA GLY A 21 -14.70 -16.19 39.37
C GLY A 21 -13.39 -15.56 38.90
N THR A 22 -12.94 -14.54 39.64
CA THR A 22 -11.57 -13.97 39.72
C THR A 22 -10.89 -13.49 38.43
N ALA A 23 -10.58 -12.18 38.42
CA ALA A 23 -9.91 -11.43 37.35
C ALA A 23 -8.62 -12.07 36.82
N PRO A 24 -8.38 -12.09 35.49
CA PRO A 24 -7.06 -12.32 34.95
C PRO A 24 -6.35 -11.01 34.57
N SER A 25 -5.04 -11.05 34.80
CA SER A 25 -4.04 -10.03 34.60
C SER A 25 -4.01 -9.42 33.19
N ARG A 26 -3.58 -8.15 33.10
CA ARG A 26 -3.34 -7.36 31.88
C ARG A 26 -2.81 -8.19 30.69
N PRO A 27 -3.32 -8.00 29.46
CA PRO A 27 -2.71 -8.61 28.27
C PRO A 27 -1.33 -7.99 28.03
N GLY A 28 -0.31 -8.85 27.95
CA GLY A 28 1.06 -8.46 27.67
C GLY A 28 1.23 -7.93 26.24
N MET A 29 2.08 -6.92 26.09
CA MET A 29 2.56 -6.40 24.81
C MET A 29 3.02 -7.52 23.88
N LEU A 30 2.46 -7.56 22.67
CA LEU A 30 3.00 -8.31 21.55
C LEU A 30 4.40 -7.76 21.21
N ARG A 31 5.43 -8.55 21.50
CA ARG A 31 6.80 -8.32 21.05
C ARG A 31 7.01 -9.03 19.72
N THR A 32 7.47 -8.30 18.71
CA THR A 32 8.12 -8.84 17.53
C THR A 32 9.63 -8.80 17.79
N GLU A 33 10.14 -9.83 18.47
CA GLU A 33 11.58 -10.03 18.61
C GLU A 33 12.10 -10.77 17.38
N THR A 34 13.08 -10.18 16.72
CA THR A 34 14.01 -10.86 15.81
C THR A 34 14.80 -11.86 16.66
N ALA A 35 14.29 -13.08 16.79
CA ALA A 35 14.91 -14.10 17.62
C ALA A 35 15.82 -15.01 16.78
N THR A 36 17.12 -14.84 16.90
CA THR A 36 18.07 -15.96 16.76
C THR A 36 18.19 -16.65 18.11
N ALA A 37 17.54 -17.81 18.27
CA ALA A 37 17.92 -18.77 19.32
C ALA A 37 17.43 -20.19 19.01
N ASP A 38 18.41 -21.10 19.12
CA ASP A 38 18.41 -22.55 19.19
C ASP A 38 17.19 -23.22 19.86
N GLU A 39 16.15 -23.52 19.10
CA GLU A 39 15.34 -24.74 19.30
C GLU A 39 14.91 -25.23 17.91
N ALA A 40 15.19 -26.50 17.59
CA ALA A 40 15.04 -27.07 16.25
C ALA A 40 13.62 -26.83 15.70
N PRO A 41 13.44 -25.92 14.73
CA PRO A 41 12.18 -25.76 14.04
C PRO A 41 11.97 -27.02 13.18
N PHE A 42 10.72 -27.34 12.85
CA PHE A 42 10.39 -28.32 11.82
C PHE A 42 11.17 -27.97 10.54
N ALA A 43 12.32 -28.61 10.33
CA ALA A 43 12.82 -28.80 8.99
C ALA A 43 11.74 -29.63 8.27
N PRO A 44 11.49 -29.42 6.97
CA PRO A 44 10.78 -30.41 6.19
C PRO A 44 11.61 -31.71 6.20
N GLU A 45 11.47 -32.51 7.26
CA GLU A 45 12.07 -33.83 7.36
C GLU A 45 11.35 -34.70 6.33
N GLY A 46 12.04 -34.98 5.22
CA GLY A 46 11.66 -36.06 4.31
C GLY A 46 11.52 -35.73 2.83
N THR A 47 11.64 -34.47 2.39
CA THR A 47 11.76 -34.18 0.95
C THR A 47 13.19 -33.78 0.63
N ALA A 48 13.95 -34.64 -0.03
CA ALA A 48 15.34 -34.38 -0.44
C ALA A 48 15.51 -33.24 -1.47
N GLY A 49 14.44 -32.49 -1.77
CA GLY A 49 14.41 -31.42 -2.78
C GLY A 49 13.79 -30.14 -2.26
N ALA A 50 14.11 -29.03 -2.93
CA ALA A 50 13.54 -27.72 -2.63
C ALA A 50 12.02 -27.70 -2.80
N PRO A 51 11.26 -26.97 -1.95
CA PRO A 51 9.81 -26.89 -2.08
C PRO A 51 9.37 -26.44 -3.48
N ARG A 52 8.39 -27.15 -4.03
CA ARG A 52 7.71 -26.80 -5.29
C ARG A 52 6.22 -26.96 -5.11
N PHE A 53 5.44 -25.93 -5.42
CA PHE A 53 3.98 -25.95 -5.27
C PHE A 53 3.30 -24.98 -6.24
N ALA A 54 2.01 -25.20 -6.48
CA ALA A 54 1.19 -24.36 -7.35
C ALA A 54 0.24 -23.49 -6.52
N THR A 55 -0.01 -22.28 -7.01
CA THR A 55 -1.01 -21.34 -6.50
C THR A 55 -1.79 -20.73 -7.66
N VAL A 56 -2.69 -19.77 -7.39
CA VAL A 56 -3.41 -19.08 -8.48
C VAL A 56 -2.48 -18.20 -9.32
N ALA A 57 -1.37 -17.76 -8.74
CA ALA A 57 -0.37 -16.94 -9.42
C ALA A 57 0.56 -17.75 -10.34
N GLY A 58 0.64 -19.07 -10.17
CA GLY A 58 1.51 -19.94 -10.97
C GLY A 58 2.16 -21.05 -10.15
N VAL A 59 3.27 -21.58 -10.66
CA VAL A 59 4.08 -22.60 -9.98
C VAL A 59 5.32 -21.97 -9.38
N PHE A 60 5.49 -22.09 -8.08
CA PHE A 60 6.67 -21.63 -7.37
C PHE A 60 7.68 -22.77 -7.19
N ASP A 61 8.94 -22.49 -7.50
CA ASP A 61 10.10 -23.36 -7.36
C ASP A 61 11.12 -22.70 -6.43
N ALA A 62 11.28 -23.22 -5.21
CA ALA A 62 12.27 -22.72 -4.27
C ALA A 62 13.71 -22.99 -4.78
N SER A 63 14.59 -22.01 -4.61
CA SER A 63 16.00 -22.12 -5.03
C SER A 63 16.84 -23.01 -4.11
N SER A 64 16.34 -23.30 -2.90
CA SER A 64 17.04 -24.03 -1.85
C SER A 64 16.08 -24.93 -1.06
N PRO A 65 16.52 -26.11 -0.58
CA PRO A 65 15.76 -26.93 0.35
C PRO A 65 15.65 -26.30 1.75
N HIS A 66 16.47 -25.31 2.06
CA HIS A 66 16.45 -24.62 3.34
C HIS A 66 15.88 -23.20 3.18
N PRO A 67 15.00 -22.77 4.09
CA PRO A 67 14.46 -21.42 4.08
C PRO A 67 15.56 -20.40 4.39
N MET A 68 15.43 -19.20 3.81
CA MET A 68 16.31 -18.06 4.09
C MET A 68 16.03 -17.45 5.47
N VAL A 69 14.77 -17.47 5.90
CA VAL A 69 14.36 -17.07 7.25
C VAL A 69 13.45 -18.16 7.82
N SER A 70 13.71 -18.57 9.06
CA SER A 70 12.96 -19.61 9.73
C SER A 70 12.65 -19.21 11.17
N SER A 71 11.39 -19.35 11.56
CA SER A 71 10.89 -19.09 12.91
C SER A 71 9.82 -20.11 13.28
N THR A 72 9.33 -20.05 14.52
CA THR A 72 8.18 -20.84 14.98
C THR A 72 6.87 -20.49 14.27
N ARG A 73 6.79 -19.31 13.61
CA ARG A 73 5.57 -18.81 12.95
C ARG A 73 5.58 -18.94 11.44
N LYS A 74 6.74 -18.79 10.81
CA LYS A 74 6.87 -18.81 9.34
C LYS A 74 8.24 -19.27 8.87
N HIS A 75 8.27 -19.82 7.66
CA HIS A 75 9.47 -20.06 6.86
C HIS A 75 9.40 -19.26 5.57
N VAL A 76 10.51 -18.64 5.18
CA VAL A 76 10.61 -17.80 4.00
C VAL A 76 11.57 -18.45 3.01
N TYR A 77 11.08 -18.74 1.81
CA TYR A 77 11.86 -19.32 0.72
C TYR A 77 12.00 -18.34 -0.44
N ARG A 78 13.21 -18.16 -0.95
CA ARG A 78 13.45 -17.46 -2.22
C ARG A 78 13.38 -18.46 -3.36
N GLY A 79 12.79 -18.08 -4.49
CA GLY A 79 12.56 -18.97 -5.62
C GLY A 79 12.10 -18.27 -6.88
N ILE A 80 11.65 -19.07 -7.85
CA ILE A 80 11.12 -18.61 -9.13
C ILE A 80 9.62 -18.93 -9.18
N LEU A 81 8.79 -17.93 -9.43
CA LEU A 81 7.39 -18.09 -9.77
C LEU A 81 7.24 -18.14 -11.29
N THR A 82 6.72 -19.25 -11.80
CA THR A 82 6.35 -19.42 -13.22
C THR A 82 4.85 -19.20 -13.36
N ARG A 83 4.48 -18.08 -13.98
CA ARG A 83 3.08 -17.70 -14.20
C ARG A 83 2.41 -18.57 -15.28
N PRO A 84 1.07 -18.62 -15.34
CA PRO A 84 0.34 -19.38 -16.35
C PRO A 84 0.64 -18.98 -17.81
N ASP A 85 1.04 -17.72 -18.03
CA ASP A 85 1.47 -17.19 -19.33
C ASP A 85 2.92 -17.55 -19.71
N GLY A 86 3.63 -18.28 -18.84
CA GLY A 86 5.01 -18.70 -19.04
C GLY A 86 6.05 -17.68 -18.57
N VAL A 87 5.65 -16.54 -18.01
CA VAL A 87 6.58 -15.56 -17.45
C VAL A 87 7.20 -16.09 -16.16
N HIS A 88 8.52 -15.93 -16.02
CA HIS A 88 9.27 -16.30 -14.82
C HIS A 88 9.64 -15.06 -14.01
N LEU A 89 9.25 -15.03 -12.74
CA LEU A 89 9.49 -13.93 -11.81
C LEU A 89 10.31 -14.41 -10.61
N GLN A 90 11.20 -13.56 -10.12
CA GLN A 90 11.85 -13.81 -8.82
C GLN A 90 10.85 -13.52 -7.71
N ALA A 91 10.65 -14.50 -6.84
CA ALA A 91 9.63 -14.44 -5.82
C ALA A 91 10.12 -14.97 -4.48
N VAL A 92 9.44 -14.54 -3.44
CA VAL A 92 9.55 -15.04 -2.08
C VAL A 92 8.24 -15.71 -1.69
N ALA A 93 8.35 -16.92 -1.16
CA ALA A 93 7.24 -17.65 -0.56
C ALA A 93 7.36 -17.63 0.95
N VAL A 94 6.35 -17.10 1.63
CA VAL A 94 6.22 -17.11 3.08
C VAL A 94 5.23 -18.19 3.48
N LEU A 95 5.73 -19.31 3.99
CA LEU A 95 4.94 -20.44 4.48
C LEU A 95 4.66 -20.27 5.97
N PHE A 96 3.39 -20.22 6.35
CA PHE A 96 2.96 -20.02 7.74
C PHE A 96 2.78 -21.35 8.47
N GLN A 97 3.22 -21.39 9.72
CA GLN A 97 3.09 -22.56 10.58
C GLN A 97 1.64 -22.70 11.10
N PRO A 98 1.06 -23.91 11.19
CA PRO A 98 -0.34 -24.13 11.57
C PRO A 98 -0.78 -23.73 13.00
N GLY A 99 0.02 -22.96 13.75
CA GLY A 99 -0.21 -22.71 15.18
C GLY A 99 -0.88 -21.39 15.53
N ASP A 100 -0.80 -20.38 14.66
CA ASP A 100 -1.26 -19.02 14.97
C ASP A 100 -1.99 -18.40 13.78
N VAL A 101 -3.27 -18.73 13.65
CA VAL A 101 -4.16 -18.18 12.61
C VAL A 101 -4.27 -16.67 12.70
N SER A 102 -4.14 -16.10 13.91
CA SER A 102 -4.21 -14.66 14.12
C SER A 102 -3.01 -13.93 13.54
N PHE A 103 -1.82 -14.54 13.62
CA PHE A 103 -0.61 -14.00 13.01
C PHE A 103 -0.70 -13.98 11.49
N TYR A 104 -1.12 -15.09 10.86
CA TYR A 104 -1.34 -15.11 9.41
C TYR A 104 -2.36 -14.07 8.96
N ALA A 105 -3.51 -13.98 9.65
CA ALA A 105 -4.55 -13.01 9.33
C ALA A 105 -4.05 -11.56 9.45
N ALA A 106 -3.21 -11.25 10.45
CA ALA A 106 -2.61 -9.93 10.62
C ALA A 106 -1.65 -9.59 9.48
N GLU A 107 -0.81 -10.54 9.04
CA GLU A 107 0.12 -10.35 7.91
C GLU A 107 -0.64 -10.13 6.60
N VAL A 108 -1.67 -10.94 6.33
CA VAL A 108 -2.56 -10.78 5.17
C VAL A 108 -3.22 -9.40 5.18
N ALA A 109 -3.78 -8.97 6.30
CA ALA A 109 -4.42 -7.66 6.42
C ALA A 109 -3.40 -6.51 6.24
N SER A 110 -2.16 -6.69 6.70
CA SER A 110 -1.09 -5.71 6.52
C SER A 110 -0.69 -5.57 5.05
N LEU A 111 -0.44 -6.69 4.38
CA LEU A 111 -0.06 -6.74 2.98
C LEU A 111 -1.19 -6.32 2.03
N ALA A 112 -2.44 -6.66 2.36
CA ALA A 112 -3.63 -6.17 1.63
C ALA A 112 -3.66 -4.64 1.59
N ARG A 113 -3.50 -4.02 2.77
CA ARG A 113 -3.47 -2.56 2.91
C ARG A 113 -2.29 -1.95 2.16
N ASN A 114 -1.11 -2.56 2.26
CA ASN A 114 0.08 -2.08 1.59
C ASN A 114 -0.05 -2.14 0.07
N ARG A 115 -0.62 -3.22 -0.47
CA ARG A 115 -0.94 -3.34 -1.91
C ARG A 115 -1.93 -2.26 -2.35
N LEU A 116 -2.93 -1.93 -1.52
CA LEU A 116 -3.86 -0.81 -1.81
C LEU A 116 -3.16 0.55 -1.83
N LEU A 117 -2.17 0.74 -0.95
CA LEU A 117 -1.38 1.96 -0.84
C LEU A 117 -0.17 1.99 -1.80
N CYS A 118 0.07 0.92 -2.57
CA CYS A 118 1.26 0.77 -3.41
C CYS A 118 2.58 0.94 -2.62
N VAL A 119 2.66 0.31 -1.44
CA VAL A 119 3.84 0.33 -0.57
C VAL A 119 4.40 -1.08 -0.44
N GLY A 120 5.72 -1.22 -0.51
CA GLY A 120 6.41 -2.50 -0.39
C GLY A 120 6.44 -3.35 -1.66
N PRO A 121 6.87 -4.62 -1.57
CA PRO A 121 6.99 -5.53 -2.70
C PRO A 121 5.63 -5.88 -3.31
N GLU A 122 5.63 -6.20 -4.60
CA GLU A 122 4.42 -6.70 -5.28
C GLU A 122 3.98 -8.03 -4.65
N VAL A 123 2.69 -8.18 -4.33
CA VAL A 123 2.14 -9.46 -3.86
C VAL A 123 1.53 -10.19 -5.04
N HIS A 124 2.11 -11.34 -5.39
CA HIS A 124 1.63 -12.20 -6.46
C HIS A 124 0.45 -13.07 -6.03
N ASP A 125 0.45 -13.56 -4.79
CA ASP A 125 -0.66 -14.33 -4.21
C ASP A 125 -0.76 -14.10 -2.70
N LEU A 126 -1.81 -13.41 -2.27
CA LEU A 126 -1.93 -12.94 -0.89
C LEU A 126 -2.50 -14.00 0.06
N VAL A 127 -3.29 -14.94 -0.45
CA VAL A 127 -4.06 -15.89 0.38
C VAL A 127 -3.95 -17.33 -0.13
N ALA A 128 -2.78 -17.69 -0.66
CA ALA A 128 -2.52 -19.02 -1.17
C ALA A 128 -2.60 -20.07 -0.05
N THR A 129 -3.04 -21.26 -0.44
CA THR A 129 -2.98 -22.46 0.40
C THR A 129 -2.28 -23.54 -0.40
N VAL A 130 -1.21 -24.10 0.15
CA VAL A 130 -0.30 -24.99 -0.59
C VAL A 130 -0.03 -26.28 0.17
N GLU A 131 0.25 -27.35 -0.56
CA GLU A 131 0.65 -28.63 0.02
C GLU A 131 2.18 -28.72 0.08
N VAL A 132 2.73 -28.80 1.28
CA VAL A 132 4.17 -28.98 1.52
C VAL A 132 4.38 -30.18 2.42
N ALA A 133 5.10 -31.18 1.92
CA ALA A 133 5.37 -32.44 2.64
C ALA A 133 4.09 -33.13 3.18
N GLY A 134 3.00 -33.11 2.40
CA GLY A 134 1.73 -33.74 2.75
C GLY A 134 0.90 -32.99 3.79
N ARG A 135 1.18 -31.69 3.98
CA ARG A 135 0.39 -30.80 4.83
C ARG A 135 -0.04 -29.56 4.06
N THR A 136 -1.30 -29.18 4.27
CA THR A 136 -1.87 -27.92 3.83
C THR A 136 -1.35 -26.78 4.71
N VAL A 137 -0.65 -25.80 4.12
CA VAL A 137 -0.13 -24.63 4.83
C VAL A 137 -0.55 -23.33 4.13
N PRO A 138 -0.92 -22.27 4.87
CA PRO A 138 -1.10 -20.95 4.30
C PRO A 138 0.22 -20.42 3.74
N CYS A 139 0.15 -19.74 2.61
CA CYS A 139 1.29 -19.19 1.90
C CYS A 139 0.98 -17.78 1.41
N ILE A 140 1.98 -16.91 1.45
CA ILE A 140 1.99 -15.64 0.73
C ILE A 140 3.11 -15.72 -0.31
N LEU A 141 2.82 -15.35 -1.55
CA LEU A 141 3.80 -15.17 -2.61
C LEU A 141 3.95 -13.68 -2.91
N GLU A 142 5.17 -13.18 -2.80
CA GLU A 142 5.52 -11.79 -3.05
C GLU A 142 6.77 -11.71 -3.94
N GLU A 143 7.01 -10.53 -4.49
CA GLU A 143 8.22 -10.21 -5.24
C GLU A 143 9.45 -10.40 -4.35
N ASP A 144 10.52 -10.96 -4.91
CA ASP A 144 11.83 -10.82 -4.29
C ASP A 144 12.33 -9.38 -4.46
N ALA A 145 12.17 -8.56 -3.41
CA ALA A 145 12.58 -7.16 -3.37
C ALA A 145 14.10 -6.95 -3.54
N GLY A 146 14.91 -8.01 -3.57
CA GLY A 146 16.31 -7.97 -3.96
C GLY A 146 17.29 -8.00 -2.80
N VAL A 147 18.23 -7.04 -2.81
CA VAL A 147 19.37 -7.03 -1.89
C VAL A 147 19.13 -6.03 -0.77
N ASN A 148 19.44 -6.42 0.46
CA ASN A 148 19.30 -5.57 1.63
C ASN A 148 20.18 -4.30 1.48
N LEU A 149 19.58 -3.12 1.68
CA LEU A 149 20.25 -1.84 1.43
C LEU A 149 21.40 -1.59 2.43
N GLU A 150 21.31 -2.07 3.67
CA GLU A 150 22.41 -2.00 4.64
C GLU A 150 23.65 -2.72 4.09
N GLN A 151 23.47 -3.91 3.50
CA GLN A 151 24.55 -4.66 2.87
C GLN A 151 25.09 -3.96 1.61
N ALA A 152 24.20 -3.37 0.80
CA ALA A 152 24.58 -2.63 -0.39
C ALA A 152 25.41 -1.37 -0.07
N ILE A 153 25.06 -0.65 1.00
CA ILE A 153 25.75 0.58 1.43
C ILE A 153 27.09 0.24 2.09
N PHE A 154 27.09 -0.61 3.12
CA PHE A 154 28.25 -0.78 4.01
C PHE A 154 29.21 -1.89 3.59
N SER A 155 28.74 -2.89 2.85
CA SER A 155 29.57 -4.02 2.40
C SER A 155 29.82 -4.00 0.89
N GLY A 156 29.21 -3.08 0.14
CA GLY A 156 29.30 -3.04 -1.31
C GLY A 156 28.73 -4.30 -1.98
N ALA A 157 27.71 -4.90 -1.37
CA ALA A 157 27.09 -6.11 -1.90
C ALA A 157 26.59 -5.88 -3.33
N PRO A 158 26.82 -6.84 -4.26
CA PRO A 158 26.29 -6.72 -5.61
C PRO A 158 24.76 -6.76 -5.58
N LEU A 159 24.12 -5.96 -6.44
CA LEU A 159 22.67 -5.90 -6.54
C LEU A 159 22.13 -7.07 -7.38
N SER A 160 20.81 -7.19 -7.49
CA SER A 160 20.14 -8.16 -8.37
C SER A 160 19.26 -7.48 -9.41
N ASP A 161 19.23 -8.02 -10.63
CA ASP A 161 18.32 -7.58 -11.69
C ASP A 161 16.90 -8.18 -11.54
N ALA A 162 16.00 -7.84 -12.46
CA ALA A 162 14.62 -8.36 -12.51
C ALA A 162 14.54 -9.90 -12.53
N ARG A 163 15.56 -10.56 -13.08
CA ARG A 163 15.66 -12.01 -13.22
C ARG A 163 16.45 -12.65 -12.09
N GLY A 164 16.92 -11.88 -11.10
CA GLY A 164 17.72 -12.35 -9.98
C GLY A 164 19.18 -12.58 -10.32
N ALA A 165 19.62 -12.16 -11.51
CA ALA A 165 21.02 -12.24 -11.89
C ALA A 165 21.82 -11.15 -11.15
N THR A 166 23.08 -11.45 -10.84
CA THR A 166 23.99 -10.50 -10.20
C THR A 166 24.19 -9.27 -11.08
N ALA A 167 23.94 -8.10 -10.51
CA ALA A 167 24.10 -6.79 -11.12
C ALA A 167 25.22 -6.00 -10.42
N ALA A 168 25.60 -4.87 -11.00
CA ALA A 168 26.63 -4.00 -10.43
C ALA A 168 26.21 -3.51 -9.03
N PRO A 169 27.14 -3.44 -8.06
CA PRO A 169 26.89 -2.83 -6.77
C PRO A 169 26.55 -1.34 -6.92
N LEU A 170 26.22 -0.69 -5.81
CA LEU A 170 26.14 0.76 -5.79
C LEU A 170 27.51 1.37 -6.13
N SER A 171 27.49 2.49 -6.83
CA SER A 171 28.66 3.23 -7.23
C SER A 171 29.42 3.77 -6.01
N PRO A 172 30.74 4.05 -6.11
CA PRO A 172 31.53 4.53 -4.99
C PRO A 172 30.97 5.82 -4.38
N VAL A 173 31.01 5.92 -3.05
CA VAL A 173 30.63 7.13 -2.31
C VAL A 173 31.37 8.36 -2.84
N GLY A 174 30.63 9.44 -3.08
CA GLY A 174 31.15 10.70 -3.64
C GLY A 174 31.20 10.76 -5.17
N SER A 175 30.89 9.68 -5.89
CA SER A 175 30.77 9.72 -7.36
C SER A 175 29.44 10.37 -7.82
N PRO A 176 29.41 11.00 -9.02
CA PRO A 176 28.17 11.51 -9.61
C PRO A 176 27.11 10.42 -9.79
N GLU A 177 27.54 9.21 -10.17
CA GLU A 177 26.67 8.05 -10.33
C GLU A 177 26.04 7.66 -8.99
N ARG A 178 26.82 7.60 -7.92
CA ARG A 178 26.30 7.34 -6.56
C ARG A 178 25.32 8.42 -6.10
N ALA A 179 25.56 9.69 -6.44
CA ALA A 179 24.62 10.76 -6.10
C ALA A 179 23.25 10.55 -6.79
N ALA A 180 23.25 10.12 -8.05
CA ALA A 180 22.02 9.81 -8.78
C ALA A 180 21.32 8.54 -8.24
N GLU A 181 22.07 7.49 -7.89
CA GLU A 181 21.55 6.29 -7.23
C GLU A 181 20.92 6.62 -5.88
N ASN A 182 21.59 7.42 -5.05
CA ASN A 182 21.09 7.88 -3.77
C ASN A 182 19.79 8.68 -3.93
N ALA A 183 19.73 9.58 -4.92
CA ALA A 183 18.54 10.35 -5.23
C ALA A 183 17.36 9.44 -5.62
N LYS A 184 17.61 8.40 -6.43
CA LYS A 184 16.58 7.44 -6.83
C LYS A 184 16.08 6.58 -5.65
N ILE A 185 16.99 6.05 -4.84
CA ILE A 185 16.64 5.27 -3.63
C ILE A 185 15.83 6.14 -2.67
N LEU A 186 16.28 7.36 -2.41
CA LEU A 186 15.59 8.28 -1.52
C LEU A 186 14.19 8.64 -2.06
N TYR A 187 14.06 8.85 -3.36
CA TYR A 187 12.76 9.10 -3.99
C TYR A 187 11.78 7.97 -3.75
N ASP A 188 12.17 6.71 -4.02
CA ASP A 188 11.26 5.56 -3.89
C ASP A 188 10.80 5.37 -2.44
N ILE A 189 11.69 5.60 -1.47
CA ILE A 189 11.36 5.48 -0.05
C ILE A 189 10.50 6.66 0.42
N LEU A 190 10.79 7.88 -0.02
CA LEU A 190 9.96 9.05 0.30
C LEU A 190 8.56 8.92 -0.30
N ASP A 191 8.42 8.42 -1.53
CA ASP A 191 7.11 8.18 -2.15
C ASP A 191 6.30 7.16 -1.35
N GLN A 192 6.90 6.04 -0.93
CA GLN A 192 6.23 5.06 -0.09
C GLN A 192 5.84 5.62 1.29
N VAL A 193 6.73 6.37 1.96
CA VAL A 193 6.44 6.98 3.26
C VAL A 193 5.37 8.07 3.15
N GLU A 194 5.38 8.88 2.10
CA GLU A 194 4.36 9.91 1.86
C GLU A 194 2.97 9.29 1.72
N ARG A 195 2.84 8.19 0.95
CA ARG A 195 1.58 7.43 0.82
C ARG A 195 1.10 6.90 2.17
N LEU A 196 1.99 6.43 3.04
CA LEU A 196 1.60 6.04 4.40
C LEU A 196 1.10 7.25 5.20
N HIS A 197 1.87 8.34 5.20
CA HIS A 197 1.58 9.54 5.99
C HIS A 197 0.27 10.22 5.55
N ALA A 198 -0.03 10.24 4.25
CA ALA A 198 -1.28 10.75 3.68
C ALA A 198 -2.53 10.01 4.20
N HIS A 199 -2.36 8.79 4.70
CA HIS A 199 -3.40 7.95 5.30
C HIS A 199 -3.28 7.85 6.83
N GLY A 200 -2.46 8.70 7.47
CA GLY A 200 -2.28 8.69 8.93
C GLY A 200 -1.54 7.45 9.46
N LEU A 201 -0.85 6.74 8.58
CA LEU A 201 -0.03 5.57 8.88
C LEU A 201 1.44 5.97 8.92
N TYR A 202 2.18 5.31 9.80
CA TYR A 202 3.62 5.48 9.98
C TYR A 202 4.27 4.12 9.92
N HIS A 203 5.44 4.05 9.31
CA HIS A 203 6.22 2.83 9.33
C HIS A 203 6.90 2.73 10.70
N ARG A 204 7.06 1.53 11.25
CA ARG A 204 7.68 1.40 12.57
C ARG A 204 9.20 1.53 12.51
N ASP A 205 9.78 1.20 11.35
CA ASP A 205 11.21 0.99 11.22
C ASP A 205 11.78 1.30 9.80
N VAL A 206 11.75 2.56 9.35
CA VAL A 206 12.29 3.00 8.03
C VAL A 206 13.81 3.12 8.04
N ARG A 207 14.52 1.99 8.05
CA ARG A 207 16.00 1.97 8.06
C ARG A 207 16.55 1.17 6.89
N ALA A 208 17.84 1.35 6.58
CA ALA A 208 18.52 0.62 5.50
C ALA A 208 18.37 -0.91 5.63
N ALA A 209 18.29 -1.44 6.85
CA ALA A 209 18.08 -2.87 7.08
C ALA A 209 16.68 -3.38 6.68
N ASN A 210 15.68 -2.49 6.59
CA ASN A 210 14.31 -2.80 6.16
C ASN A 210 13.99 -2.20 4.79
N ILE A 211 15.03 -1.98 3.98
CA ILE A 211 14.89 -1.58 2.60
C ILE A 211 15.65 -2.59 1.76
N CYS A 212 15.02 -3.06 0.69
CA CYS A 212 15.69 -3.85 -0.33
C CYS A 212 15.82 -3.03 -1.61
N VAL A 213 16.87 -3.31 -2.38
CA VAL A 213 17.18 -2.64 -3.64
C VAL A 213 17.44 -3.63 -4.77
N ARG A 214 17.01 -3.25 -5.98
CA ARG A 214 17.24 -3.95 -7.24
C ARG A 214 17.78 -2.98 -8.29
N ARG A 215 18.46 -3.53 -9.32
CA ARG A 215 18.95 -2.76 -10.46
C ARG A 215 18.42 -3.35 -11.76
N PHE A 216 17.55 -2.64 -12.45
CA PHE A 216 16.89 -3.08 -13.68
C PHE A 216 17.68 -2.79 -14.96
N GLY A 217 18.74 -1.98 -14.85
CA GLY A 217 19.55 -1.57 -15.98
C GLY A 217 20.83 -0.84 -15.56
N PRO A 218 21.63 -0.39 -16.54
CA PRO A 218 22.95 0.20 -16.27
C PRO A 218 22.88 1.64 -15.76
N ALA A 219 21.77 2.35 -15.92
CA ALA A 219 21.66 3.74 -15.48
C ALA A 219 21.45 3.82 -13.96
N PRO A 220 21.92 4.90 -13.30
CA PRO A 220 21.63 5.15 -11.89
C PRO A 220 20.13 5.18 -11.54
N ALA A 221 19.30 5.64 -12.47
CA ALA A 221 17.85 5.71 -12.32
C ALA A 221 17.15 4.33 -12.39
N ASP A 222 17.86 3.29 -12.86
CA ASP A 222 17.31 1.93 -12.96
C ASP A 222 17.33 1.19 -11.61
N ILE A 223 17.68 1.88 -10.52
CA ILE A 223 17.58 1.33 -9.17
C ILE A 223 16.14 1.49 -8.66
N HIS A 224 15.63 0.43 -8.04
CA HIS A 224 14.40 0.48 -7.27
C HIS A 224 14.69 0.17 -5.81
N ALA A 225 14.07 0.92 -4.90
CA ALA A 225 14.10 0.64 -3.47
C ALA A 225 12.69 0.40 -2.92
N SER A 226 12.53 -0.68 -2.16
CA SER A 226 11.23 -1.07 -1.61
C SER A 226 11.36 -1.21 -0.09
N LEU A 227 10.41 -0.65 0.65
CA LEU A 227 10.28 -0.95 2.07
C LEU A 227 9.89 -2.41 2.23
N ILE A 228 10.53 -3.10 3.15
CA ILE A 228 10.16 -4.45 3.59
C ILE A 228 9.80 -4.40 5.07
N ASP A 229 9.18 -5.47 5.58
CA ASP A 229 8.78 -5.60 6.99
C ASP A 229 7.72 -4.57 7.42
N HIS A 230 6.47 -4.94 7.19
CA HIS A 230 5.34 -4.02 7.10
C HIS A 230 4.61 -3.76 8.43
N GLU A 231 5.38 -3.48 9.48
CA GLU A 231 4.83 -3.05 10.75
C GLU A 231 4.39 -1.58 10.65
N LEU A 232 3.11 -1.37 10.37
CA LEU A 232 2.51 -0.03 10.32
C LEU A 232 1.81 0.31 11.63
N VAL A 233 1.97 1.56 12.07
CA VAL A 233 1.34 2.11 13.27
C VAL A 233 0.61 3.40 12.92
N THR A 234 -0.48 3.69 13.63
CA THR A 234 -1.11 5.03 13.57
C THR A 234 -0.37 6.00 14.49
N ASP A 235 -0.71 7.28 14.44
CA ASP A 235 -0.17 8.29 15.36
C ASP A 235 -0.57 7.96 16.80
N TYR A 236 0.26 7.19 17.49
CA TYR A 236 0.06 6.75 18.86
C TYR A 236 1.29 7.17 19.67
N ALA A 237 1.08 7.69 20.88
CA ALA A 237 2.14 8.12 21.81
C ALA A 237 2.99 6.94 22.40
N GLY A 238 2.99 5.79 21.72
CA GLY A 238 3.63 4.54 22.14
C GLY A 238 5.16 4.57 22.01
N SER A 239 5.83 4.05 23.03
CA SER A 239 7.29 3.93 23.22
C SER A 239 7.92 2.78 22.46
N ASP A 240 7.13 1.94 21.81
CA ASP A 240 7.61 0.63 21.35
C ASP A 240 8.47 0.79 20.11
N ILE A 241 9.73 1.11 20.39
CA ILE A 241 10.86 1.08 19.47
C ILE A 241 11.23 -0.40 19.32
N PRO A 242 11.20 -0.94 18.10
CA PRO A 242 11.73 -2.28 17.84
C PRO A 242 13.16 -2.38 18.38
N ALA A 243 13.52 -3.51 18.99
CA ALA A 243 14.87 -3.71 19.51
C ALA A 243 15.93 -3.51 18.41
N SER A 244 15.59 -3.90 17.17
CA SER A 244 16.40 -3.66 15.98
C SER A 244 16.71 -2.18 15.75
N ALA A 245 15.79 -1.27 16.08
CA ALA A 245 15.83 0.17 15.81
C ALA A 245 16.33 1.02 17.00
N GLU A 246 16.58 0.41 18.15
CA GLU A 246 17.00 1.10 19.38
C GLU A 246 18.24 1.97 19.15
N ARG A 247 19.19 1.49 18.31
CA ARG A 247 20.40 2.24 17.98
C ARG A 247 20.11 3.58 17.29
N TYR A 248 19.22 3.61 16.30
CA TYR A 248 18.84 4.86 15.61
C TYR A 248 18.10 5.78 16.57
N SER A 249 17.16 5.22 17.34
CA SER A 249 16.40 6.03 18.30
C SER A 249 17.32 6.69 19.34
N ARG A 250 18.29 5.95 19.87
CA ARG A 250 19.22 6.48 20.87
C ARG A 250 20.09 7.59 20.27
N THR A 251 20.68 7.34 19.11
CA THR A 251 21.54 8.33 18.43
C THR A 251 20.78 9.62 18.15
N LEU A 252 19.62 9.54 17.49
CA LEU A 252 18.88 10.70 17.03
C LEU A 252 18.19 11.49 18.14
N PHE A 253 17.68 10.81 19.17
CA PHE A 253 16.81 11.43 20.18
C PHE A 253 17.43 11.54 21.57
N GLN A 254 18.67 11.09 21.74
CA GLN A 254 19.40 11.18 23.01
C GLN A 254 20.84 11.65 22.84
N ASP A 255 21.64 10.95 22.03
CA ASP A 255 23.09 11.20 21.97
C ASP A 255 23.40 12.52 21.27
N ILE A 256 22.82 12.76 20.09
CA ILE A 256 23.00 14.02 19.35
C ILE A 256 22.45 15.23 20.13
N PRO A 257 21.21 15.20 20.68
CA PRO A 257 20.72 16.26 21.57
C PRO A 257 21.68 16.60 22.71
N ARG A 258 22.27 15.61 23.38
CA ARG A 258 23.24 15.82 24.47
C ARG A 258 24.58 16.35 24.00
N ALA A 259 24.99 16.01 22.77
CA ALA A 259 26.19 16.57 22.16
C ALA A 259 26.02 18.06 21.81
N ILE A 260 24.80 18.49 21.45
CA ILE A 260 24.46 19.89 21.20
C ILE A 260 24.35 20.67 22.52
N GLU A 261 23.55 20.16 23.47
CA GLU A 261 23.30 20.78 24.77
C GLU A 261 23.45 19.71 25.86
N PRO A 262 24.52 19.74 26.69
CA PRO A 262 24.78 18.72 27.71
C PRO A 262 23.62 18.50 28.70
N GLY A 263 22.78 19.54 28.91
CA GLY A 263 21.58 19.48 29.74
C GLY A 263 20.34 18.89 29.05
N ALA A 264 20.41 18.52 27.76
CA ALA A 264 19.27 18.03 27.00
C ALA A 264 18.69 16.75 27.62
N ARG A 265 17.37 16.78 27.87
CA ARG A 265 16.65 15.59 28.34
C ARG A 265 16.32 14.69 27.15
N PRO A 266 16.51 13.36 27.27
CA PRO A 266 16.04 12.40 26.29
C PRO A 266 14.55 12.63 25.98
N CYS A 267 14.22 12.80 24.70
CA CYS A 267 12.82 12.84 24.28
C CYS A 267 12.35 11.43 23.95
N ARG A 268 11.07 11.15 24.19
CA ARG A 268 10.41 9.93 23.72
C ARG A 268 9.77 10.24 22.37
N PRO A 269 10.33 9.77 21.24
CA PRO A 269 9.86 10.18 19.93
C PRO A 269 8.47 9.61 19.61
N THR A 270 7.62 10.41 18.97
CA THR A 270 6.36 9.92 18.36
C THR A 270 6.67 9.07 17.11
N SER A 271 5.65 8.39 16.55
CA SER A 271 5.81 7.65 15.30
C SER A 271 6.28 8.54 14.14
N LEU A 272 5.68 9.73 13.98
CA LEU A 272 6.13 10.73 13.01
C LEU A 272 7.59 11.14 13.22
N MET A 273 8.00 11.34 14.49
CA MET A 273 9.38 11.70 14.78
C MET A 273 10.35 10.59 14.37
N ARG A 274 10.02 9.34 14.64
CA ARG A 274 10.86 8.19 14.26
C ARG A 274 11.00 8.07 12.75
N ASP A 275 9.89 8.09 11.99
CA ASP A 275 9.94 8.00 10.53
C ASP A 275 10.83 9.08 9.92
N LEU A 276 10.58 10.34 10.28
CA LEU A 276 11.32 11.45 9.69
C LEU A 276 12.75 11.54 10.20
N GLY A 277 13.02 11.16 11.45
CA GLY A 277 14.38 11.02 11.96
C GLY A 277 15.15 9.90 11.26
N TYR A 278 14.51 8.75 11.02
CA TYR A 278 15.15 7.60 10.38
C TYR A 278 15.36 7.84 8.89
N LEU A 279 14.48 8.59 8.22
CA LEU A 279 14.72 9.08 6.87
C LEU A 279 15.95 10.00 6.78
N ALA A 280 16.15 10.87 7.78
CA ALA A 280 17.35 11.70 7.85
C ALA A 280 18.61 10.85 8.04
N ALA A 281 18.54 9.82 8.89
CA ALA A 281 19.62 8.84 9.08
C ALA A 281 19.91 8.06 7.79
N LEU A 282 18.87 7.55 7.11
CA LEU A 282 18.99 6.83 5.84
C LEU A 282 19.69 7.67 4.77
N ARG A 283 19.32 8.94 4.65
CA ARG A 283 19.99 9.86 3.72
C ARG A 283 21.47 10.01 4.06
N PHE A 284 21.80 10.22 5.33
CA PHE A 284 23.18 10.31 5.78
C PHE A 284 23.97 9.05 5.40
N GLU A 285 23.40 7.87 5.66
CA GLU A 285 24.02 6.58 5.37
C GLU A 285 24.25 6.38 3.86
N LEU A 286 23.28 6.79 3.02
CA LEU A 286 23.42 6.76 1.56
C LEU A 286 24.54 7.68 1.06
N GLU A 287 24.62 8.90 1.59
CA GLU A 287 25.58 9.93 1.18
C GLU A 287 27.00 9.67 1.66
N HIS A 288 27.16 9.10 2.86
CA HIS A 288 28.47 8.97 3.51
C HIS A 288 28.99 7.53 3.58
N GLY A 289 28.12 6.53 3.41
CA GLY A 289 28.49 5.12 3.52
C GLY A 289 28.93 4.70 4.92
N ARG A 290 28.48 5.41 5.96
CA ARG A 290 28.80 5.17 7.38
C ARG A 290 27.52 5.19 8.21
N GLY A 291 27.50 4.46 9.32
CA GLY A 291 26.32 4.33 10.17
C GLY A 291 25.97 5.64 10.88
N VAL A 292 24.68 5.83 11.19
CA VAL A 292 24.15 7.06 11.81
C VAL A 292 24.84 7.44 13.13
N GLU A 293 25.42 6.50 13.86
CA GLU A 293 26.19 6.73 15.09
C GLU A 293 27.42 7.63 14.90
N GLU A 294 27.92 7.75 13.66
CA GLU A 294 29.03 8.65 13.31
C GLU A 294 28.55 10.05 12.89
N ALA A 295 27.24 10.27 12.78
CA ALA A 295 26.67 11.52 12.28
C ALA A 295 26.72 12.64 13.33
N SER A 296 27.07 13.84 12.87
CA SER A 296 26.83 15.07 13.62
C SER A 296 25.43 15.64 13.36
N ALA A 297 24.97 16.53 14.24
CA ALA A 297 23.71 17.27 14.05
C ALA A 297 23.66 18.03 12.71
N ALA A 298 24.79 18.58 12.26
CA ALA A 298 24.88 19.34 11.02
C ALA A 298 24.72 18.44 9.78
N GLU A 299 25.21 17.20 9.84
CA GLU A 299 25.11 16.22 8.74
C GLU A 299 23.69 15.63 8.59
N LEU A 300 22.87 15.69 9.65
CA LEU A 300 21.47 15.25 9.64
C LEU A 300 20.47 16.36 9.26
N THR A 301 20.96 17.50 8.77
CA THR A 301 20.10 18.63 8.38
C THR A 301 19.84 18.62 6.86
N PHE A 302 18.57 18.50 6.47
CA PHE A 302 18.12 18.36 5.08
C PHE A 302 17.83 19.71 4.35
N GLY A 303 18.68 20.13 3.42
CA GLY A 303 18.36 21.19 2.45
C GLY A 303 17.94 22.53 3.09
N ARG A 304 17.23 23.38 2.33
CA ARG A 304 16.77 24.69 2.85
C ARG A 304 15.57 24.59 3.80
N ARG A 305 14.81 23.48 3.75
CA ARG A 305 13.60 23.23 4.55
C ARG A 305 13.58 21.78 5.04
N PRO A 306 14.42 21.43 6.02
CA PRO A 306 14.52 20.05 6.48
C PRO A 306 13.22 19.54 7.09
N PHE A 307 12.90 18.28 6.84
CA PHE A 307 11.85 17.57 7.59
C PHE A 307 12.32 17.13 8.98
N PHE A 308 13.63 17.11 9.23
CA PHE A 308 14.24 16.80 10.52
C PHE A 308 15.49 17.67 10.74
N GLN A 309 15.57 18.33 11.90
CA GLN A 309 16.72 19.12 12.33
C GLN A 309 16.73 19.27 13.85
N TYR A 310 17.73 19.96 14.41
CA TYR A 310 17.80 20.29 15.83
C TYR A 310 17.77 21.80 16.05
N THR A 311 17.17 22.25 17.16
CA THR A 311 17.35 23.63 17.65
C THR A 311 18.76 23.82 18.23
N GLU A 312 19.13 25.07 18.48
CA GLU A 312 20.35 25.41 19.24
C GLU A 312 20.37 24.79 20.65
N ALA A 313 19.19 24.49 21.23
CA ALA A 313 19.05 23.83 22.52
C ALA A 313 19.02 22.29 22.42
N GLY A 314 19.34 21.71 21.26
CA GLY A 314 19.35 20.26 21.02
C GLY A 314 17.98 19.62 20.91
N ALA A 315 16.89 20.39 20.82
CA ALA A 315 15.55 19.84 20.67
C ALA A 315 15.29 19.43 19.20
N PRO A 316 14.77 18.23 18.93
CA PRO A 316 14.43 17.84 17.56
C PRO A 316 13.24 18.65 17.05
N VAL A 317 13.35 19.16 15.83
CA VAL A 317 12.31 19.87 15.10
C VAL A 317 11.99 19.10 13.84
N ILE A 318 10.70 18.87 13.64
CA ILE A 318 10.20 18.04 12.55
C ILE A 318 9.14 18.78 11.76
N ARG A 319 9.18 18.61 10.44
CA ARG A 319 8.16 19.07 9.49
C ARG A 319 7.64 17.86 8.74
N ARG A 320 6.32 17.78 8.54
CA ARG A 320 5.71 16.73 7.70
C ARG A 320 6.29 16.78 6.30
N LEU A 321 6.52 15.60 5.73
CA LEU A 321 6.87 15.43 4.33
C LEU A 321 5.77 16.03 3.46
N ASP A 322 6.16 16.76 2.42
CA ASP A 322 5.24 17.36 1.46
C ASP A 322 5.63 16.92 0.05
N ARG A 323 4.67 16.34 -0.69
CA ARG A 323 4.95 15.81 -2.03
C ARG A 323 5.43 16.90 -2.99
N ALA A 324 4.80 18.06 -2.99
CA ALA A 324 5.11 19.14 -3.93
C ALA A 324 6.47 19.79 -3.63
N GLU A 325 6.85 19.89 -2.36
CA GLU A 325 8.11 20.49 -1.93
C GLU A 325 9.29 19.51 -1.89
N ASP A 326 9.06 18.24 -1.53
CA ASP A 326 10.12 17.27 -1.24
C ASP A 326 10.27 16.20 -2.34
N LEU A 327 9.17 15.68 -2.91
CA LEU A 327 9.20 14.57 -3.87
C LEU A 327 9.22 15.05 -5.32
N ASP A 328 8.33 15.97 -5.68
CA ASP A 328 8.17 16.46 -7.05
C ASP A 328 9.46 17.08 -7.63
N PRO A 329 10.26 17.87 -6.88
CA PRO A 329 11.55 18.35 -7.38
C PRO A 329 12.55 17.23 -7.60
N LEU A 330 12.56 16.23 -6.71
CA LEU A 330 13.43 15.06 -6.81
C LEU A 330 13.06 14.21 -8.03
N ALA A 331 11.77 13.93 -8.23
CA ALA A 331 11.25 13.27 -9.42
C ALA A 331 11.67 13.97 -10.71
N ARG A 332 11.50 15.30 -10.79
CA ARG A 332 11.95 16.10 -11.95
C ARG A 332 13.45 16.00 -12.18
N SER A 333 14.26 16.03 -11.12
CA SER A 333 15.72 15.90 -11.24
C SER A 333 16.17 14.53 -11.75
N LEU A 334 15.38 13.50 -11.46
CA LEU A 334 15.58 12.13 -11.92
C LEU A 334 14.98 11.87 -13.31
N GLY A 335 14.29 12.86 -13.89
CA GLY A 335 13.58 12.70 -15.16
C GLY A 335 12.40 11.74 -15.11
N LEU A 336 11.87 11.47 -13.90
CA LEU A 336 10.73 10.56 -13.72
C LEU A 336 9.48 11.19 -14.32
N THR A 337 8.77 10.38 -15.10
CA THR A 337 7.44 10.73 -15.55
C THR A 337 6.45 10.46 -14.42
N PRO A 338 5.26 11.05 -14.46
CA PRO A 338 4.24 10.72 -13.48
C PRO A 338 3.78 9.26 -13.49
N LEU A 339 3.91 8.57 -14.62
CA LEU A 339 3.69 7.13 -14.72
C LEU A 339 4.71 6.35 -13.86
N ASP A 340 5.95 6.84 -13.81
CA ASP A 340 7.01 6.28 -12.96
C ASP A 340 6.77 6.63 -11.47
N ALA A 341 6.15 7.78 -11.20
CA ALA A 341 5.84 8.26 -9.85
C ALA A 341 4.64 7.55 -9.19
N ASP A 342 3.76 6.95 -9.99
CA ASP A 342 2.55 6.28 -9.51
C ASP A 342 2.70 4.74 -9.40
N HIS A 343 3.91 4.21 -9.59
CA HIS A 343 4.32 2.82 -9.31
C HIS A 343 3.26 1.77 -9.68
N PHE A 344 2.81 1.77 -10.94
CA PHE A 344 1.97 0.70 -11.48
C PHE A 344 2.80 -0.59 -11.60
N PHE A 345 2.83 -1.42 -10.56
CA PHE A 345 3.39 -2.78 -10.62
C PHE A 345 2.33 -3.85 -10.39
N ASP A 346 1.15 -3.70 -11.00
CA ASP A 346 0.32 -4.87 -11.32
C ASP A 346 0.54 -5.14 -12.82
N ALA A 347 1.11 -6.30 -13.16
CA ALA A 347 1.43 -6.65 -14.53
C ALA A 347 0.21 -6.60 -15.49
N ARG A 348 -1.02 -6.78 -14.97
CA ARG A 348 -2.27 -6.63 -15.76
C ARG A 348 -2.56 -5.15 -16.05
N LEU A 349 -2.28 -4.26 -15.09
CA LEU A 349 -2.42 -2.82 -15.26
C LEU A 349 -1.28 -2.22 -16.07
N VAL A 350 -0.07 -2.76 -16.01
CA VAL A 350 1.05 -2.36 -16.89
C VAL A 350 0.72 -2.71 -18.35
N GLY A 351 0.26 -3.93 -18.63
CA GLY A 351 -0.20 -4.30 -19.99
C GLY A 351 -1.37 -3.45 -20.45
N TYR A 352 -2.38 -3.25 -19.60
CA TYR A 352 -3.55 -2.42 -19.91
C TYR A 352 -3.19 -0.93 -20.10
N ALA A 353 -2.33 -0.36 -19.24
CA ALA A 353 -1.88 1.02 -19.32
C ALA A 353 -0.93 1.24 -20.51
N LEU A 354 0.01 0.33 -20.78
CA LEU A 354 0.91 0.45 -21.92
C LEU A 354 0.20 0.23 -23.27
N GLU A 355 -0.84 -0.61 -23.33
CA GLU A 355 -1.60 -0.86 -24.57
C GLU A 355 -2.75 0.13 -24.80
N ARG A 356 -3.32 0.75 -23.76
CA ARG A 356 -4.54 1.59 -23.88
C ARG A 356 -4.45 2.97 -23.23
N VAL A 357 -3.48 3.22 -22.36
CA VAL A 357 -3.29 4.51 -21.67
C VAL A 357 -2.06 5.21 -22.24
N ALA A 358 -2.25 5.99 -23.31
CA ALA A 358 -1.26 6.99 -23.70
C ALA A 358 -0.96 7.93 -22.51
N PRO A 359 0.25 8.52 -22.41
CA PRO A 359 1.03 8.61 -21.18
C PRO A 359 0.34 9.42 -20.07
N GLY A 360 0.15 8.80 -18.91
CA GLY A 360 -0.38 9.45 -17.70
C GLY A 360 -1.27 8.54 -16.85
N GLY A 361 -0.83 7.31 -16.57
CA GLY A 361 -1.53 6.40 -15.67
C GLY A 361 -1.77 7.09 -14.33
N PHE A 362 -3.05 7.15 -13.93
CA PHE A 362 -3.60 8.06 -12.94
C PHE A 362 -3.26 9.54 -13.19
N ILE A 363 -4.22 10.43 -12.92
CA ILE A 363 -4.13 11.81 -13.38
C ILE A 363 -2.86 12.47 -12.85
N ASP A 364 -1.86 12.58 -13.71
CA ASP A 364 -0.62 13.24 -13.35
C ASP A 364 -0.77 14.76 -13.29
N ALA A 365 0.28 15.50 -12.94
CA ALA A 365 0.18 16.96 -12.90
C ALA A 365 -0.30 17.56 -14.24
N ARG A 366 0.01 16.93 -15.38
CA ARG A 366 -0.44 17.34 -16.71
C ARG A 366 -1.89 16.94 -16.95
N GLY A 367 -2.29 15.73 -16.61
CA GLY A 367 -3.67 15.25 -16.60
C GLY A 367 -4.54 16.10 -15.69
N ARG A 368 -4.01 16.56 -14.55
CA ARG A 368 -4.72 17.40 -13.57
C ARG A 368 -4.91 18.78 -14.16
N ALA A 369 -3.89 19.30 -14.84
CA ALA A 369 -4.02 20.54 -15.59
C ALA A 369 -4.98 20.41 -16.79
N ILE A 370 -4.98 19.27 -17.50
CA ILE A 370 -5.90 18.97 -18.59
C ILE A 370 -7.32 18.88 -18.06
N LEU A 371 -7.57 18.14 -16.99
CA LEU A 371 -8.88 18.04 -16.36
C LEU A 371 -9.33 19.39 -15.81
N ALA A 372 -8.47 20.09 -15.06
CA ALA A 372 -8.79 21.43 -14.56
C ALA A 372 -9.13 22.41 -15.69
N ARG A 373 -8.61 22.22 -16.91
CA ARG A 373 -8.94 23.04 -18.07
C ARG A 373 -10.22 22.55 -18.77
N ASP A 374 -10.25 21.27 -19.12
CA ASP A 374 -11.21 20.64 -20.03
C ASP A 374 -12.51 20.26 -19.33
N VAL A 375 -12.50 20.03 -18.01
CA VAL A 375 -13.69 19.81 -17.19
C VAL A 375 -13.93 20.92 -16.16
N SER A 376 -13.32 22.10 -16.35
CA SER A 376 -13.60 23.30 -15.53
C SER A 376 -15.09 23.62 -15.43
N PHE A 377 -15.88 23.28 -16.45
CA PHE A 377 -17.34 23.42 -16.41
C PHE A 377 -18.02 22.54 -15.35
N LEU A 378 -17.35 21.51 -14.82
CA LEU A 378 -17.83 20.69 -13.70
C LEU A 378 -17.62 21.38 -12.36
N ASP A 379 -16.75 22.39 -12.27
CA ASP A 379 -16.53 23.15 -11.03
C ASP A 379 -17.79 23.93 -10.62
N GLU A 380 -18.64 24.25 -11.60
CA GLU A 380 -19.94 24.90 -11.40
C GLU A 380 -21.09 23.89 -11.20
N ALA A 381 -20.82 22.60 -11.41
CA ALA A 381 -21.85 21.57 -11.27
C ALA A 381 -22.22 21.39 -9.78
N PRO A 382 -23.52 21.24 -9.45
CA PRO A 382 -23.93 21.03 -8.07
C PRO A 382 -23.67 19.57 -7.67
N ILE A 383 -22.41 19.21 -7.44
CA ILE A 383 -21.94 17.84 -7.19
C ILE A 383 -22.77 17.14 -6.10
N ASP A 384 -23.08 17.85 -5.02
CA ASP A 384 -23.89 17.30 -3.93
C ASP A 384 -25.33 16.99 -4.39
N ALA A 385 -25.91 17.84 -5.24
CA ALA A 385 -27.22 17.58 -5.84
C ALA A 385 -27.15 16.44 -6.86
N ILE A 386 -26.09 16.34 -7.65
CA ILE A 386 -25.88 15.23 -8.59
C ILE A 386 -25.72 13.90 -7.85
N ALA A 387 -24.98 13.87 -6.74
CA ALA A 387 -24.90 12.68 -5.89
C ALA A 387 -26.29 12.31 -5.36
N ARG A 388 -27.05 13.28 -4.83
CA ARG A 388 -28.41 13.01 -4.35
C ARG A 388 -29.37 12.53 -5.44
N ASP A 389 -29.33 13.18 -6.60
CA ASP A 389 -30.38 13.07 -7.63
C ASP A 389 -30.05 12.03 -8.70
N ALA A 390 -28.77 11.70 -8.91
CA ALA A 390 -28.32 10.76 -9.93
C ALA A 390 -27.75 9.45 -9.37
N THR A 391 -26.83 9.47 -8.39
CA THR A 391 -26.19 8.22 -7.94
C THR A 391 -27.19 7.29 -7.24
N TYR A 392 -28.03 7.84 -6.36
CA TYR A 392 -29.03 7.03 -5.66
C TYR A 392 -30.17 6.55 -6.59
N GLN A 393 -30.60 7.36 -7.55
CA GLN A 393 -31.59 6.92 -8.54
C GLN A 393 -31.05 5.79 -9.41
N ALA A 394 -29.78 5.88 -9.80
CA ALA A 394 -29.13 4.82 -10.55
C ALA A 394 -28.97 3.54 -9.70
N TRP A 395 -28.69 3.67 -8.40
CA TRP A 395 -28.72 2.54 -7.46
C TRP A 395 -30.11 1.89 -7.36
N LEU A 396 -31.17 2.69 -7.25
CA LEU A 396 -32.55 2.17 -7.21
C LEU A 396 -32.94 1.39 -8.47
N GLU A 397 -32.54 1.89 -9.64
CA GLU A 397 -32.74 1.17 -10.91
C GLU A 397 -32.00 -0.16 -10.91
N GLU A 398 -30.77 -0.21 -10.40
CA GLU A 398 -30.04 -1.47 -10.29
C GLU A 398 -30.70 -2.42 -9.29
N CYS A 399 -31.10 -1.95 -8.10
CA CYS A 399 -31.84 -2.77 -7.14
C CYS A 399 -33.06 -3.40 -7.81
N ARG A 400 -33.80 -2.62 -8.61
CA ARG A 400 -34.94 -3.12 -9.38
C ARG A 400 -34.54 -4.19 -10.40
N ARG A 401 -33.47 -3.97 -11.17
CA ARG A 401 -32.97 -4.93 -12.17
C ARG A 401 -32.48 -6.23 -11.53
N ALA A 402 -31.83 -6.15 -10.38
CA ALA A 402 -31.28 -7.29 -9.65
C ALA A 402 -32.29 -7.97 -8.70
N GLY A 403 -33.52 -7.45 -8.59
CA GLY A 403 -34.52 -7.96 -7.64
C GLY A 403 -34.12 -7.79 -6.18
N ARG A 404 -33.31 -6.78 -5.86
CA ARG A 404 -32.81 -6.47 -4.51
C ARG A 404 -33.64 -5.34 -3.90
N THR A 405 -33.77 -5.37 -2.57
CA THR A 405 -34.34 -4.24 -1.82
C THR A 405 -33.22 -3.27 -1.45
N PRO A 406 -33.36 -1.96 -1.74
CA PRO A 406 -32.41 -0.95 -1.29
C PRO A 406 -32.27 -0.93 0.24
N GLU A 407 -31.06 -0.68 0.74
CA GLU A 407 -30.74 -0.66 2.16
C GLU A 407 -31.36 0.53 2.91
N TYR A 408 -31.57 1.64 2.20
CA TYR A 408 -32.17 2.89 2.70
C TYR A 408 -33.32 3.27 1.78
N ALA A 409 -34.37 3.95 2.28
CA ALA A 409 -35.53 4.30 1.44
C ALA A 409 -35.31 5.59 0.63
N SER A 410 -34.36 6.43 1.03
CA SER A 410 -33.93 7.60 0.27
C SER A 410 -32.44 7.92 0.47
N PHE A 411 -31.89 8.83 -0.35
CA PHE A 411 -30.55 9.38 -0.13
C PHE A 411 -30.42 10.09 1.24
N ASP A 412 -31.46 10.81 1.66
CA ASP A 412 -31.44 11.62 2.89
C ASP A 412 -31.39 10.76 4.17
N GLU A 413 -31.85 9.51 4.10
CA GLU A 413 -31.82 8.55 5.22
C GLU A 413 -30.48 7.83 5.37
N GLN A 414 -29.56 8.00 4.42
CA GLN A 414 -28.24 7.38 4.48
C GLN A 414 -27.39 8.02 5.60
N PRO A 415 -26.45 7.26 6.20
CA PRO A 415 -25.44 7.83 7.07
C PRO A 415 -24.64 8.93 6.35
N GLU A 416 -24.26 9.99 7.08
CA GLU A 416 -23.49 11.11 6.51
C GLU A 416 -22.18 10.66 5.85
N THR A 417 -21.55 9.60 6.37
CA THR A 417 -20.36 8.99 5.76
C THR A 417 -20.65 8.38 4.39
N LEU A 418 -21.82 7.77 4.21
CA LEU A 418 -22.22 7.20 2.92
C LEU A 418 -22.61 8.31 1.92
N LYS A 419 -23.30 9.37 2.39
CA LYS A 419 -23.58 10.55 1.56
C LYS A 419 -22.29 11.21 1.08
N ALA A 420 -21.32 11.39 1.96
CA ALA A 420 -20.00 11.92 1.62
C ALA A 420 -19.26 11.02 0.60
N SER A 421 -19.33 9.69 0.77
CA SER A 421 -18.75 8.74 -0.18
C SER A 421 -19.39 8.82 -1.57
N ASN A 422 -20.72 9.01 -1.64
CA ASN A 422 -21.43 9.21 -2.91
C ASN A 422 -21.01 10.51 -3.60
N VAL A 423 -20.80 11.59 -2.84
CA VAL A 423 -20.27 12.86 -3.37
C VAL A 423 -18.86 12.66 -3.90
N ASP A 424 -17.99 11.98 -3.15
CA ASP A 424 -16.62 11.69 -3.57
C ASP A 424 -16.56 10.78 -4.80
N GLN A 425 -17.51 9.84 -4.96
CA GLN A 425 -17.66 9.06 -6.19
C GLN A 425 -17.92 9.96 -7.40
N VAL A 426 -18.86 10.93 -7.31
CA VAL A 426 -19.16 11.87 -8.41
C VAL A 426 -17.94 12.74 -8.73
N ARG A 427 -17.24 13.25 -7.71
CA ARG A 427 -16.01 14.05 -7.88
C ARG A 427 -14.92 13.32 -8.64
N ASP A 428 -14.84 11.99 -8.49
CA ASP A 428 -13.79 11.17 -9.07
C ASP A 428 -14.10 10.70 -10.51
N ILE A 429 -15.33 10.87 -11.00
CA ILE A 429 -15.73 10.46 -12.37
C ILE A 429 -14.80 11.00 -13.46
N PRO A 430 -14.40 12.28 -13.48
CA PRO A 430 -13.52 12.80 -14.53
C PRO A 430 -12.17 12.08 -14.60
N ALA A 431 -11.61 11.72 -13.43
CA ALA A 431 -10.38 10.96 -13.33
C ALA A 431 -10.50 9.60 -14.00
N LYS A 432 -11.57 8.87 -13.67
CA LYS A 432 -11.82 7.53 -14.19
C LYS A 432 -12.06 7.52 -15.70
N VAL A 433 -12.85 8.48 -16.21
CA VAL A 433 -13.14 8.61 -17.64
C VAL A 433 -11.86 8.97 -18.41
N HIS A 434 -11.05 9.89 -17.89
CA HIS A 434 -9.77 10.25 -18.49
C HIS A 434 -8.78 9.08 -18.48
N ALA A 435 -8.73 8.29 -17.41
CA ALA A 435 -7.87 7.11 -17.31
C ALA A 435 -8.21 6.04 -18.37
N LEU A 436 -9.44 6.01 -18.88
CA LEU A 436 -9.84 5.16 -20.00
C LEU A 436 -9.54 5.78 -21.39
N GLY A 437 -8.95 6.98 -21.43
CA GLY A 437 -8.62 7.70 -22.66
C GLY A 437 -9.79 8.50 -23.25
N TYR A 438 -10.88 8.69 -22.50
CA TYR A 438 -12.04 9.46 -22.96
C TYR A 438 -11.97 10.91 -22.51
N ARG A 439 -12.80 11.75 -23.13
CA ARG A 439 -13.03 13.14 -22.76
C ARG A 439 -14.49 13.36 -22.37
N ILE A 440 -14.69 14.27 -21.42
CA ILE A 440 -16.02 14.75 -21.04
C ILE A 440 -16.25 16.08 -21.77
N VAL A 441 -17.41 16.23 -22.40
CA VAL A 441 -17.84 17.45 -23.08
C VAL A 441 -19.22 17.85 -22.58
N ARG A 442 -19.60 19.12 -22.76
CA ARG A 442 -20.99 19.55 -22.51
C ARG A 442 -21.93 18.89 -23.50
N ALA A 443 -23.15 18.59 -23.07
CA ALA A 443 -24.16 17.97 -23.94
C ALA A 443 -24.58 18.88 -25.10
N ASP A 444 -24.38 20.20 -24.99
CA ASP A 444 -24.62 21.19 -26.05
C ASP A 444 -23.41 21.40 -26.99
N ASP A 445 -22.27 20.75 -26.71
CA ASP A 445 -21.09 20.80 -27.58
C ASP A 445 -21.32 20.00 -28.87
N PRO A 446 -20.98 20.52 -30.07
CA PRO A 446 -21.06 19.75 -31.32
C PRO A 446 -20.36 18.39 -31.27
N ALA A 447 -19.28 18.25 -30.49
CA ALA A 447 -18.56 16.99 -30.30
C ALA A 447 -19.42 15.93 -29.59
N ALA A 448 -20.42 16.34 -28.80
CA ALA A 448 -21.32 15.43 -28.08
C ALA A 448 -22.10 14.51 -29.03
N VAL A 449 -22.22 14.83 -30.32
CA VAL A 449 -22.84 13.91 -31.31
C VAL A 449 -22.13 12.54 -31.35
N ALA A 450 -20.83 12.49 -31.05
CA ALA A 450 -20.02 11.27 -31.06
C ALA A 450 -19.96 10.54 -29.71
N HIS A 451 -20.88 10.83 -28.78
CA HIS A 451 -20.82 10.26 -27.43
C HIS A 451 -21.08 8.74 -27.40
N ILE A 452 -20.42 8.06 -26.48
CA ILE A 452 -20.66 6.65 -26.22
C ILE A 452 -21.96 6.44 -25.45
N ARG A 453 -22.60 5.29 -25.68
CA ARG A 453 -23.84 4.89 -24.99
C ARG A 453 -23.60 3.87 -23.87
N ALA A 454 -22.46 3.20 -23.91
CA ALA A 454 -22.04 2.21 -22.92
C ALA A 454 -20.51 2.06 -22.99
N PHE A 455 -19.92 1.70 -21.85
CA PHE A 455 -18.56 1.17 -21.78
C PHE A 455 -18.56 -0.32 -22.15
N SER A 456 -17.43 -0.82 -22.67
CA SER A 456 -17.24 -2.27 -22.89
C SER A 456 -17.17 -3.02 -21.54
N PRO A 457 -17.38 -4.34 -21.51
CA PRO A 457 -17.22 -5.13 -20.28
C PRO A 457 -15.84 -4.96 -19.62
N GLU A 458 -14.78 -4.87 -20.42
CA GLU A 458 -13.40 -4.66 -19.95
C GLU A 458 -13.20 -3.25 -19.37
N GLU A 459 -13.81 -2.24 -19.99
CA GLU A 459 -13.82 -0.87 -19.47
C GLU A 459 -14.62 -0.78 -18.15
N ILE A 460 -15.72 -1.52 -18.02
CA ILE A 460 -16.50 -1.62 -16.77
C ILE A 460 -15.67 -2.24 -15.65
N GLU A 461 -14.95 -3.34 -15.90
CA GLU A 461 -14.04 -3.92 -14.88
C GLU A 461 -12.93 -2.96 -14.48
N SER A 462 -12.42 -2.18 -15.45
CA SER A 462 -11.41 -1.17 -15.17
C SER A 462 -11.96 -0.04 -14.29
N LEU A 463 -13.15 0.47 -14.61
CA LEU A 463 -13.83 1.49 -13.79
C LEU A 463 -14.19 0.97 -12.39
N ALA A 464 -14.64 -0.28 -12.29
CA ALA A 464 -14.96 -0.93 -11.03
C ALA A 464 -13.73 -1.06 -10.13
N PHE A 465 -12.61 -1.50 -10.71
CA PHE A 465 -11.32 -1.50 -10.01
C PHE A 465 -10.92 -0.11 -9.51
N LEU A 466 -11.08 0.93 -10.33
CA LEU A 466 -10.78 2.31 -9.94
C LEU A 466 -11.73 2.81 -8.83
N GLU A 467 -13.01 2.44 -8.89
CA GLU A 467 -13.98 2.77 -7.85
C GLU A 467 -13.63 2.11 -6.52
N HIS A 468 -13.28 0.82 -6.54
CA HIS A 468 -12.86 0.12 -5.33
C HIS A 468 -11.62 0.74 -4.71
N ARG A 469 -10.64 1.14 -5.54
CA ARG A 469 -9.46 1.87 -5.07
C ARG A 469 -9.82 3.21 -4.44
N ARG A 470 -10.72 3.99 -5.05
CA ARG A 470 -11.22 5.26 -4.49
C ARG A 470 -11.88 5.03 -3.13
N TRP A 471 -12.77 4.04 -3.04
CA TRP A 471 -13.46 3.67 -1.81
C TRP A 471 -12.48 3.20 -0.72
N CYS A 472 -11.52 2.35 -1.06
CA CYS A 472 -10.46 1.92 -0.15
C CYS A 472 -9.65 3.10 0.37
N ALA A 473 -9.22 4.00 -0.52
CA ALA A 473 -8.45 5.18 -0.15
C ALA A 473 -9.23 6.10 0.81
N GLU A 474 -10.52 6.32 0.56
CA GLU A 474 -11.43 7.05 1.45
C GLU A 474 -11.52 6.40 2.83
N ARG A 475 -11.75 5.09 2.89
CA ARG A 475 -11.85 4.34 4.14
C ARG A 475 -10.54 4.38 4.94
N LEU A 476 -9.41 4.15 4.29
CA LEU A 476 -8.09 4.21 4.94
C LEU A 476 -7.80 5.60 5.50
N ARG A 477 -8.09 6.68 4.74
CA ARG A 477 -7.96 8.07 5.24
C ARG A 477 -8.84 8.34 6.45
N ASN A 478 -10.01 7.69 6.51
CA ASN A 478 -10.92 7.76 7.64
C ASN A 478 -10.60 6.76 8.77
N GLY A 479 -9.40 6.16 8.76
CA GLY A 479 -8.91 5.28 9.82
C GLY A 479 -9.56 3.91 9.86
N TRP A 480 -10.14 3.45 8.76
CA TRP A 480 -10.59 2.07 8.64
C TRP A 480 -9.42 1.11 8.41
N VAL A 481 -9.55 -0.12 8.89
CA VAL A 481 -8.56 -1.18 8.74
C VAL A 481 -9.19 -2.42 8.14
N ALA A 482 -8.39 -3.18 7.39
CA ALA A 482 -8.80 -4.47 6.84
C ALA A 482 -9.01 -5.49 7.97
N GLY A 483 -10.11 -6.24 7.90
CA GLY A 483 -10.37 -7.33 8.84
C GLY A 483 -11.80 -7.86 8.76
N SER A 484 -12.02 -9.00 9.43
CA SER A 484 -13.32 -9.67 9.48
C SER A 484 -13.60 -10.16 10.91
N PRO A 485 -14.85 -10.09 11.41
CA PRO A 485 -16.03 -9.54 10.75
C PRO A 485 -15.99 -8.01 10.64
N ARG A 486 -16.89 -7.44 9.82
CA ARG A 486 -17.10 -5.99 9.77
C ARG A 486 -17.47 -5.46 11.17
N ASP A 487 -16.82 -4.37 11.58
CA ASP A 487 -17.06 -3.71 12.85
C ASP A 487 -16.94 -2.19 12.65
N ASP A 488 -18.07 -1.51 12.57
CA ASP A 488 -18.11 -0.07 12.26
C ASP A 488 -17.61 0.79 13.44
N GLU A 489 -17.74 0.33 14.69
CA GLU A 489 -17.24 1.04 15.88
C GLU A 489 -15.71 1.04 15.90
N ARG A 490 -15.11 -0.11 15.59
CA ARG A 490 -13.65 -0.28 15.49
C ARG A 490 -13.08 0.03 14.12
N ARG A 491 -13.95 0.43 13.17
CA ARG A 491 -13.62 0.74 11.77
C ARG A 491 -12.93 -0.41 11.05
N ILE A 492 -13.41 -1.63 11.23
CA ILE A 492 -12.91 -2.83 10.55
C ILE A 492 -13.83 -3.14 9.37
N HIS A 493 -13.27 -3.32 8.17
CA HIS A 493 -14.06 -3.71 7.00
C HIS A 493 -13.40 -4.86 6.22
N PRO A 494 -14.16 -5.92 5.84
CA PRO A 494 -13.61 -7.09 5.13
C PRO A 494 -13.17 -6.76 3.70
N ASP A 495 -13.87 -5.84 3.04
CA ASP A 495 -13.56 -5.47 1.64
C ASP A 495 -12.36 -4.52 1.49
N LEU A 496 -11.64 -4.16 2.57
CA LEU A 496 -10.36 -3.42 2.47
C LEU A 496 -9.21 -4.33 2.03
N VAL A 497 -9.43 -5.00 0.90
CA VAL A 497 -8.51 -5.90 0.24
C VAL A 497 -8.39 -5.50 -1.24
N PRO A 498 -7.34 -5.92 -1.95
CA PRO A 498 -7.27 -5.80 -3.40
C PRO A 498 -8.55 -6.27 -4.13
N TYR A 499 -8.92 -5.59 -5.22
CA TYR A 499 -10.17 -5.83 -5.97
C TYR A 499 -10.32 -7.30 -6.44
N ASP A 500 -9.21 -7.95 -6.78
CA ASP A 500 -9.19 -9.36 -7.20
C ASP A 500 -9.49 -10.36 -6.07
N LEU A 501 -9.44 -9.91 -4.81
CA LEU A 501 -9.78 -10.71 -3.64
C LEU A 501 -11.19 -10.45 -3.11
N LEU A 502 -11.91 -9.51 -3.72
CA LEU A 502 -13.30 -9.26 -3.38
C LEU A 502 -14.20 -10.43 -3.79
N SER A 503 -15.23 -10.65 -2.99
CA SER A 503 -16.35 -11.51 -3.39
C SER A 503 -16.99 -10.99 -4.68
N GLU A 504 -17.56 -11.87 -5.51
CA GLU A 504 -18.31 -11.43 -6.71
C GLU A 504 -19.46 -10.48 -6.34
N GLN A 505 -20.07 -10.68 -5.17
CA GLN A 505 -21.09 -9.78 -4.66
C GLN A 505 -20.53 -8.38 -4.37
N SER A 506 -19.36 -8.28 -3.75
CA SER A 506 -18.69 -7.00 -3.47
C SER A 506 -18.26 -6.31 -4.76
N ARG A 507 -17.63 -7.03 -5.71
CA ARG A 507 -17.25 -6.47 -7.02
C ARG A 507 -18.44 -5.96 -7.80
N GLU A 508 -19.60 -6.59 -7.65
CA GLU A 508 -20.80 -6.14 -8.34
C GLU A 508 -21.20 -4.72 -7.93
N TYR A 509 -21.02 -4.31 -6.66
CA TYR A 509 -21.27 -2.92 -6.25
C TYR A 509 -20.38 -1.93 -7.02
N ASP A 510 -19.11 -2.24 -7.21
CA ASP A 510 -18.18 -1.41 -7.97
C ASP A 510 -18.53 -1.38 -9.47
N ARG A 511 -18.94 -2.53 -10.04
CA ARG A 511 -19.39 -2.60 -11.44
C ARG A 511 -20.68 -1.82 -11.66
N VAL A 512 -21.58 -1.82 -10.67
CA VAL A 512 -22.78 -0.99 -10.71
C VAL A 512 -22.37 0.47 -10.76
N ALA A 513 -21.54 0.94 -9.83
CA ALA A 513 -21.00 2.29 -9.84
C ALA A 513 -20.33 2.65 -11.18
N ALA A 514 -19.57 1.73 -11.78
CA ALA A 514 -18.99 1.92 -13.11
C ALA A 514 -20.05 2.11 -14.21
N ARG A 515 -21.14 1.32 -14.19
CA ARG A 515 -22.23 1.43 -15.16
C ARG A 515 -23.04 2.71 -15.02
N THR A 516 -23.10 3.31 -13.83
CA THR A 516 -23.87 4.54 -13.59
C THR A 516 -23.17 5.81 -14.05
N VAL A 517 -21.85 5.78 -14.28
CA VAL A 517 -21.02 6.94 -14.68
C VAL A 517 -21.62 7.75 -15.82
N LEU A 518 -22.05 7.09 -16.91
CA LEU A 518 -22.61 7.79 -18.07
C LEU A 518 -23.95 8.48 -17.74
N ALA A 519 -24.81 7.81 -16.98
CA ALA A 519 -26.11 8.37 -16.58
C ALA A 519 -25.95 9.57 -15.64
N ILE A 520 -24.96 9.53 -14.74
CA ILE A 520 -24.63 10.65 -13.86
C ILE A 520 -24.18 11.86 -14.68
N LEU A 521 -23.27 11.65 -15.64
CA LEU A 521 -22.79 12.73 -16.51
C LEU A 521 -23.90 13.30 -17.40
N GLU A 522 -24.76 12.45 -17.97
CA GLU A 522 -25.91 12.87 -18.77
C GLU A 522 -26.89 13.71 -17.94
N HIS A 523 -27.22 13.27 -16.72
CA HIS A 523 -28.07 14.02 -15.80
C HIS A 523 -27.47 15.40 -15.47
N ALA A 524 -26.15 15.48 -15.35
CA ALA A 524 -25.42 16.71 -15.10
C ALA A 524 -25.26 17.61 -16.36
N GLY A 525 -25.72 17.17 -17.53
CA GLY A 525 -25.65 17.94 -18.78
C GLY A 525 -24.36 17.72 -19.58
N PHE A 526 -23.73 16.56 -19.43
CA PHE A 526 -22.46 16.20 -20.07
C PHE A 526 -22.55 14.90 -20.86
N ALA A 527 -21.59 14.72 -21.77
CA ALA A 527 -21.45 13.53 -22.59
C ALA A 527 -19.99 13.07 -22.61
N VAL A 528 -19.78 11.76 -22.82
CA VAL A 528 -18.45 11.14 -22.90
C VAL A 528 -18.12 10.78 -24.33
N VAL A 529 -16.99 11.26 -24.84
CA VAL A 529 -16.52 11.06 -26.21
C VAL A 529 -15.11 10.46 -26.23
N ARG A 530 -14.78 9.70 -27.27
CA ARG A 530 -13.41 9.20 -27.49
C ARG A 530 -12.43 10.32 -27.85
#